data_AF-A0A5N3P7Q8-F1
#
_entry.id   AF-A0A5N3P7Q8-F1
#
_cell.length_a   1.000
_cell.length_b   1.000
_cell.length_c   1.000
_cell.angle_alpha   90.00
_cell.angle_beta   90.00
_cell.angle_gamma   90.00
#
_symmetry.space_group_name_H-M   'P 1'
#
loop_
_entity.id
_entity.type
_entity.pdbx_description
1 polymer ?
#
loop_
_entity_poly.entity_id
_entity_poly.type
_entity_poly.pdbx_seq_one_letter_code
_entity_poly.pdbx_strand_id
1 'polypeptide(L)'
;MKKFDHGLTFADTLATGQQNMKKVCVLLGLLAAGHACAQDFEAGRNGWQLERLSANFVLLRTSITIPVQGSRPSRQGLLILTCEPGVRRIRFQIGDLPRSPSTHASSHGRAIVRGWFQDQVVPLLPVYPNVLFFDDGSFEFRETIAFSDSVMRGILGLLRKNPARLEIVLFKGPETRAFQSGTAMQFRLHGLDRNLGDIYGFEGLCFHTGP
;
A
#
# COMPACT_ATOMS: atom_id res chain seq x y z
N MET A 1 -62.93 10.57 47.26
CA MET A 1 -61.82 9.60 47.18
C MET A 1 -61.96 8.81 45.89
N LYS A 2 -61.07 9.01 44.91
CA LYS A 2 -60.98 8.19 43.69
C LYS A 2 -59.60 7.51 43.69
N LYS A 3 -59.59 6.18 43.60
CA LYS A 3 -58.39 5.37 43.35
C LYS A 3 -58.00 5.49 41.87
N PHE A 4 -56.72 5.62 41.59
CA PHE A 4 -56.13 5.33 40.28
C PHE A 4 -55.14 4.18 40.47
N ASP A 5 -55.45 3.05 39.87
CA ASP A 5 -54.57 1.89 39.67
C ASP A 5 -53.64 2.17 38.48
N HIS A 6 -52.34 2.09 38.69
CA HIS A 6 -51.36 1.82 37.62
C HIS A 6 -50.37 0.77 38.11
N GLY A 7 -50.77 -0.50 37.95
CA GLY A 7 -49.85 -1.63 38.00
C GLY A 7 -49.05 -1.68 36.70
N LEU A 8 -47.82 -1.19 36.74
CA LEU A 8 -46.80 -1.53 35.75
C LEU A 8 -46.19 -2.87 36.17
N THR A 9 -46.52 -3.91 35.40
CA THR A 9 -46.05 -5.28 35.59
C THR A 9 -44.58 -5.42 35.19
N PHE A 10 -43.80 -6.10 36.04
CA PHE A 10 -42.37 -6.44 35.89
C PHE A 10 -42.00 -7.25 34.62
N ALA A 11 -42.96 -7.57 33.76
CA ALA A 11 -42.73 -8.37 32.55
C ALA A 11 -42.16 -7.54 31.38
N ASP A 12 -42.43 -6.22 31.33
CA ASP A 12 -42.00 -5.38 30.21
C ASP A 12 -40.52 -4.98 30.25
N THR A 13 -39.87 -5.10 31.41
CA THR A 13 -38.45 -4.73 31.60
C THR A 13 -37.48 -5.83 31.14
N LEU A 14 -37.94 -7.09 31.07
CA LEU A 14 -37.12 -8.22 30.60
C LEU A 14 -37.09 -8.34 29.07
N ALA A 15 -38.17 -7.96 28.38
CA ALA A 15 -38.24 -7.99 26.93
C ALA A 15 -37.35 -6.92 26.26
N THR A 16 -37.17 -5.77 26.89
CA THR A 16 -36.34 -4.66 26.40
C THR A 16 -34.84 -4.90 26.61
N GLY A 17 -34.43 -5.56 27.70
CA GLY A 17 -33.03 -5.92 27.95
C GLY A 17 -32.47 -6.88 26.90
N GLN A 18 -33.26 -7.88 26.49
CA GLN A 18 -32.82 -8.91 25.54
C GLN A 18 -32.73 -8.40 24.10
N GLN A 19 -33.54 -7.40 23.72
CA GLN A 19 -33.43 -6.73 22.41
C GLN A 19 -32.24 -5.78 22.34
N ASN A 20 -31.93 -5.06 23.43
CA ASN A 20 -30.78 -4.15 23.47
C ASN A 20 -29.45 -4.91 23.43
N MET A 21 -29.37 -6.07 24.09
CA MET A 21 -28.16 -6.91 24.07
C MET A 21 -27.89 -7.51 22.67
N LYS A 22 -28.94 -7.89 21.94
CA LYS A 22 -28.82 -8.33 20.53
C LYS A 22 -28.32 -7.20 19.61
N LYS A 23 -28.81 -5.97 19.80
CA LYS A 23 -28.35 -4.81 19.02
C LYS A 23 -26.89 -4.47 19.29
N VAL A 24 -26.43 -4.58 20.54
CA VAL A 24 -25.03 -4.37 20.92
C VAL A 24 -24.12 -5.45 20.33
N CYS A 25 -24.54 -6.74 20.34
CA CYS A 25 -23.77 -7.81 19.68
C CYS A 25 -23.69 -7.65 18.15
N VAL A 26 -24.75 -7.14 17.50
CA VAL A 26 -24.73 -6.86 16.06
C VAL A 26 -23.81 -5.68 15.72
N LEU A 27 -23.77 -4.63 16.56
CA LEU A 27 -22.82 -3.53 16.40
C LEU A 27 -21.37 -3.96 16.63
N LEU A 28 -21.11 -4.82 17.62
CA LEU A 28 -19.77 -5.40 17.85
C LEU A 28 -19.34 -6.34 16.71
N GLY A 29 -20.27 -7.10 16.14
CA GLY A 29 -20.03 -7.93 14.95
C GLY A 29 -19.69 -7.12 13.70
N LEU A 30 -20.33 -5.95 13.52
CA LEU A 30 -20.01 -5.01 12.43
C LEU A 30 -18.67 -4.29 12.63
N LEU A 31 -18.26 -4.02 13.87
CA LEU A 31 -16.93 -3.47 14.17
C LEU A 31 -15.81 -4.53 14.04
N ALA A 32 -16.11 -5.81 14.22
CA ALA A 32 -15.17 -6.90 13.98
C ALA A 32 -15.02 -7.29 12.49
N ALA A 33 -15.99 -6.93 11.64
CA ALA A 33 -15.99 -7.22 10.20
C ALA A 33 -15.06 -6.33 9.36
N GLY A 34 -14.33 -5.39 9.98
CA GLY A 34 -13.51 -4.40 9.30
C GLY A 34 -12.01 -4.68 9.26
N HIS A 35 -11.53 -5.87 9.65
CA HIS A 35 -10.15 -6.25 9.32
C HIS A 35 -10.11 -6.64 7.83
N ALA A 36 -10.19 -5.62 6.96
CA ALA A 36 -9.79 -5.76 5.57
C ALA A 36 -8.40 -6.39 5.59
N CYS A 37 -8.33 -7.66 5.19
CA CYS A 37 -7.14 -8.48 5.35
C CYS A 37 -5.99 -7.80 4.62
N ALA A 38 -5.06 -7.23 5.38
CA ALA A 38 -3.88 -6.63 4.80
C ALA A 38 -3.16 -7.72 4.00
N GLN A 39 -2.94 -7.49 2.71
CA GLN A 39 -2.27 -8.47 1.89
C GLN A 39 -0.77 -8.30 2.07
N ASP A 40 -0.13 -9.36 2.56
CA ASP A 40 1.31 -9.40 2.75
C ASP A 40 2.01 -9.77 1.43
N PHE A 41 3.07 -9.04 1.14
CA PHE A 41 3.99 -9.21 0.03
C PHE A 41 5.42 -9.17 0.57
N GLU A 42 6.34 -9.83 -0.13
CA GLU A 42 7.76 -9.75 0.17
C GLU A 42 8.47 -9.20 -1.05
N ALA A 43 9.28 -8.16 -0.89
CA ALA A 43 10.06 -7.56 -1.96
C ALA A 43 11.55 -7.67 -1.63
N GLY A 44 12.42 -7.95 -2.61
CA GLY A 44 13.87 -7.95 -2.37
C GLY A 44 14.50 -9.29 -2.02
N ARG A 45 13.73 -10.39 -1.91
CA ARG A 45 14.30 -11.71 -1.55
C ARG A 45 15.37 -12.21 -2.52
N ASN A 46 15.20 -11.91 -3.81
CA ASN A 46 16.16 -12.26 -4.86
C ASN A 46 17.18 -11.13 -5.11
N GLY A 47 17.30 -10.19 -4.18
CA GLY A 47 18.14 -9.01 -4.31
C GLY A 47 17.49 -7.84 -5.05
N TRP A 48 18.17 -6.72 -5.00
CA TRP A 48 17.83 -5.49 -5.71
C TRP A 48 18.82 -5.29 -6.86
N GLN A 49 18.31 -4.89 -8.02
CA GLN A 49 19.12 -4.68 -9.21
C GLN A 49 19.01 -3.22 -9.62
N LEU A 50 20.15 -2.52 -9.62
CA LEU A 50 20.27 -1.22 -10.25
C LEU A 50 20.83 -1.39 -11.66
N GLU A 51 20.12 -0.86 -12.64
CA GLU A 51 20.52 -0.83 -14.04
C GLU A 51 20.52 0.60 -14.56
N ARG A 52 21.59 0.95 -15.30
CA ARG A 52 21.67 2.21 -16.05
C ARG A 52 21.56 1.88 -17.52
N LEU A 53 20.37 2.13 -18.09
CA LEU A 53 20.13 1.84 -19.51
C LEU A 53 20.62 2.97 -20.42
N SER A 54 20.65 4.21 -19.93
CA SER A 54 21.24 5.35 -20.66
C SER A 54 21.76 6.43 -19.70
N ALA A 55 22.34 7.51 -20.24
CA ALA A 55 22.83 8.63 -19.45
C ALA A 55 21.76 9.19 -18.49
N ASN A 56 20.50 9.20 -18.94
CA ASN A 56 19.36 9.79 -18.25
C ASN A 56 18.28 8.77 -17.88
N PHE A 57 18.57 7.47 -17.98
CA PHE A 57 17.62 6.41 -17.62
C PHE A 57 18.22 5.47 -16.58
N VAL A 58 17.64 5.51 -15.38
CA VAL A 58 18.03 4.65 -14.25
C VAL A 58 16.84 3.83 -13.81
N LEU A 59 17.10 2.55 -13.55
CA LEU A 59 16.13 1.55 -13.12
C LEU A 59 16.63 0.89 -11.83
N LEU A 60 15.82 0.94 -10.78
CA LEU A 60 15.99 0.07 -9.62
C LEU A 60 14.83 -0.92 -9.62
N ARG A 61 15.12 -2.23 -9.63
CA ARG A 61 14.09 -3.26 -9.61
C ARG A 61 14.33 -4.38 -8.62
N THR A 62 13.25 -5.00 -8.18
CA THR A 62 13.27 -6.26 -7.45
C THR A 62 12.01 -7.07 -7.69
N SER A 63 12.07 -8.37 -7.42
CA SER A 63 10.89 -9.25 -7.42
C SER A 63 10.04 -9.02 -6.18
N ILE A 64 8.73 -9.00 -6.38
CA ILE A 64 7.71 -9.11 -5.34
C ILE A 64 7.22 -10.55 -5.31
N THR A 65 7.14 -11.17 -4.15
CA THR A 65 6.54 -12.50 -3.96
C THR A 65 5.34 -12.40 -3.04
N ILE A 66 4.26 -13.08 -3.40
CA ILE A 66 3.10 -13.25 -2.52
C ILE A 66 3.34 -14.54 -1.72
N PRO A 67 3.50 -14.47 -0.39
CA PRO A 67 3.63 -15.67 0.43
C PRO A 67 2.35 -16.49 0.30
N VAL A 68 2.50 -17.74 -0.12
CA VAL A 68 1.35 -18.62 -0.37
C VAL A 68 1.00 -19.34 0.93
N GLN A 69 -0.29 -19.34 1.29
CA GLN A 69 -0.83 -20.38 2.18
C GLN A 69 -1.17 -21.62 1.34
N GLY A 70 -0.42 -22.72 1.53
CA GLY A 70 -0.68 -24.02 0.88
C GLY A 70 0.12 -24.29 -0.39
N SER A 71 -0.40 -25.16 -1.27
CA SER A 71 0.30 -25.77 -2.42
C SER A 71 0.23 -24.96 -3.74
N ARG A 72 -0.14 -23.68 -3.69
CA ARG A 72 -0.27 -22.86 -4.91
C ARG A 72 1.08 -22.28 -5.35
N PRO A 73 1.28 -22.02 -6.66
CA PRO A 73 2.50 -21.39 -7.13
C PRO A 73 2.64 -19.98 -6.55
N SER A 74 3.84 -19.66 -6.06
CA SER A 74 4.20 -18.31 -5.62
C SER A 74 4.05 -17.34 -6.79
N ARG A 75 3.19 -16.34 -6.66
CA ARG A 75 3.09 -15.27 -7.65
C ARG A 75 4.31 -14.36 -7.53
N GLN A 76 4.91 -14.06 -8.67
CA GLN A 76 6.06 -13.16 -8.80
C GLN A 76 5.60 -11.87 -9.47
N GLY A 77 5.69 -10.75 -8.78
CA GLY A 77 5.56 -9.40 -9.31
C GLY A 77 6.90 -8.68 -9.40
N LEU A 78 6.87 -7.40 -9.77
CA LEU A 78 8.05 -6.54 -9.82
C LEU A 78 7.77 -5.20 -9.16
N LEU A 79 8.71 -4.73 -8.35
CA LEU A 79 8.82 -3.33 -7.95
C LEU A 79 9.85 -2.68 -8.84
N ILE A 80 9.49 -1.58 -9.48
CA ILE A 80 10.31 -0.89 -10.48
C ILE A 80 10.28 0.60 -10.14
N LEU A 81 11.44 1.19 -9.89
CA LEU A 81 11.61 2.63 -9.78
C LEU A 81 12.40 3.09 -11.01
N THR A 82 11.82 4.00 -11.79
CA THR A 82 12.44 4.54 -13.00
C THR A 82 12.59 6.05 -12.92
N CYS A 83 13.71 6.52 -13.44
CA CYS A 83 14.01 7.93 -13.63
C CYS A 83 14.34 8.18 -15.10
N GLU A 84 13.56 9.01 -15.77
CA GLU A 84 13.76 9.42 -17.16
C GLU A 84 13.67 10.96 -17.28
N PRO A 85 14.12 11.58 -18.39
CA PRO A 85 13.99 13.02 -18.57
C PRO A 85 12.55 13.51 -18.38
N GLY A 86 12.33 14.34 -17.37
CA GLY A 86 11.03 14.97 -17.10
C GLY A 86 10.02 14.13 -16.32
N VAL A 87 10.26 12.83 -16.08
CA VAL A 87 9.29 11.93 -15.44
C VAL A 87 9.98 10.94 -14.51
N ARG A 88 9.35 10.66 -13.37
CA ARG A 88 9.80 9.64 -12.42
C ARG A 88 8.62 8.76 -12.03
N ARG A 89 8.89 7.46 -11.93
CA ARG A 89 7.83 6.45 -11.77
C ARG A 89 8.24 5.42 -10.74
N ILE A 90 7.28 5.01 -9.90
CA ILE A 90 7.40 3.84 -9.05
C ILE A 90 6.23 2.94 -9.37
N ARG A 91 6.52 1.80 -9.99
CA ARG A 91 5.51 0.85 -10.45
C ARG A 91 5.56 -0.43 -9.63
N PHE A 92 4.40 -0.86 -9.17
CA PHE A 92 4.16 -2.14 -8.50
C PHE A 92 3.38 -3.03 -9.47
N GLN A 93 4.09 -3.97 -10.07
CA GLN A 93 3.56 -4.92 -11.05
C GLN A 93 3.21 -6.23 -10.33
N ILE A 94 2.06 -6.23 -9.66
CA ILE A 94 1.58 -7.33 -8.79
C ILE A 94 0.32 -8.01 -9.34
N GLY A 95 -0.07 -7.64 -10.55
CA GLY A 95 -1.30 -8.04 -11.21
C GLY A 95 -1.42 -9.53 -11.55
N ASP A 96 -2.54 -9.90 -12.17
CA ASP A 96 -2.78 -11.28 -12.62
C ASP A 96 -1.83 -11.70 -13.76
N LEU A 97 -1.29 -10.73 -14.51
CA LEU A 97 -0.38 -10.92 -15.64
C LEU A 97 0.98 -10.23 -15.42
N PRO A 98 1.77 -10.61 -14.40
CA PRO A 98 2.99 -9.89 -14.05
C PRO A 98 4.12 -10.08 -15.05
N ARG A 99 3.98 -10.91 -16.09
CA ARG A 99 4.94 -11.04 -17.19
C ARG A 99 4.51 -10.30 -18.47
N SER A 100 3.27 -9.84 -18.52
CA SER A 100 2.69 -9.10 -19.64
C SER A 100 1.94 -7.88 -19.10
N PRO A 101 2.66 -6.92 -18.51
CA PRO A 101 2.04 -5.79 -17.84
C PRO A 101 1.25 -4.92 -18.80
N SER A 102 0.10 -4.43 -18.35
CA SER A 102 -0.66 -3.41 -19.07
C SER A 102 0.17 -2.11 -19.15
N THR A 103 0.24 -1.50 -20.33
CA THR A 103 0.99 -0.25 -20.55
C THR A 103 0.11 1.00 -20.45
N HIS A 104 -1.21 0.83 -20.48
CA HIS A 104 -2.19 1.91 -20.44
C HIS A 104 -2.88 1.97 -19.09
N ALA A 105 -2.88 3.16 -18.48
CA ALA A 105 -3.62 3.41 -17.25
C ALA A 105 -5.12 3.41 -17.56
N SER A 106 -5.88 2.61 -16.83
CA SER A 106 -7.34 2.55 -16.96
C SER A 106 -8.05 3.51 -16.02
N SER A 107 -7.41 3.89 -14.90
CA SER A 107 -7.97 4.90 -14.01
C SER A 107 -6.90 5.61 -13.17
N HIS A 108 -7.34 6.66 -12.47
CA HIS A 108 -6.51 7.49 -11.61
C HIS A 108 -7.08 7.53 -10.18
N GLY A 109 -6.21 7.73 -9.19
CA GLY A 109 -6.62 7.93 -7.80
C GLY A 109 -5.47 8.34 -6.89
N ARG A 110 -5.55 7.92 -5.62
CA ARG A 110 -4.65 8.35 -4.54
C ARG A 110 -4.22 7.16 -3.69
N ALA A 111 -3.04 7.29 -3.09
CA ALA A 111 -2.53 6.35 -2.11
C ALA A 111 -2.01 7.05 -0.84
N ILE A 112 -1.81 6.25 0.21
CA ILE A 112 -0.92 6.56 1.34
C ILE A 112 0.20 5.54 1.32
N VAL A 113 1.45 5.99 1.46
CA VAL A 113 2.62 5.13 1.66
C VAL A 113 3.24 5.45 3.02
N ARG A 114 3.47 4.41 3.82
CA ARG A 114 4.11 4.51 5.15
C ARG A 114 5.25 3.50 5.26
N GLY A 115 6.32 3.88 5.96
CA GLY A 115 7.37 2.96 6.36
C GLY A 115 7.19 2.53 7.82
N TRP A 116 7.36 1.25 8.09
CA TRP A 116 7.39 0.70 9.44
C TRP A 116 8.76 0.08 9.73
N PHE A 117 9.24 0.25 10.95
CA PHE A 117 10.57 -0.15 11.39
C PHE A 117 10.39 -1.04 12.63
N GLN A 118 10.75 -2.32 12.51
CA GLN A 118 10.58 -3.28 13.62
C GLN A 118 9.17 -3.22 14.24
N ASP A 119 8.14 -3.23 13.37
CA ASP A 119 6.72 -3.12 13.70
C ASP A 119 6.24 -1.81 14.34
N GLN A 120 7.10 -0.79 14.45
CA GLN A 120 6.71 0.55 14.90
C GLN A 120 6.59 1.52 13.73
N VAL A 121 5.61 2.42 13.80
CA VAL A 121 5.57 3.60 12.92
C VAL A 121 6.61 4.57 13.44
N VAL A 122 7.74 4.69 12.76
CA VAL A 122 8.66 5.82 13.00
C VAL A 122 7.96 7.09 12.53
N PRO A 123 8.13 8.24 13.21
CA PRO A 123 7.48 9.51 12.87
C PRO A 123 8.06 10.12 11.57
N LEU A 124 7.89 9.42 10.47
CA LEU A 124 7.99 9.95 9.12
C LEU A 124 6.59 10.27 8.65
N LEU A 125 6.43 11.45 8.06
CA LEU A 125 5.17 11.81 7.43
C LEU A 125 4.87 10.78 6.33
N PRO A 126 3.63 10.26 6.28
CA PRO A 126 3.21 9.44 5.15
C PRO A 126 3.39 10.19 3.84
N VAL A 127 3.66 9.44 2.77
CA VAL A 127 3.69 9.98 1.41
C VAL A 127 2.29 9.81 0.81
N TYR A 128 1.82 10.79 0.04
CA TYR A 128 0.47 10.80 -0.54
C TYR A 128 0.51 10.89 -2.08
N PRO A 129 0.85 9.80 -2.80
CA PRO A 129 0.93 9.81 -4.25
C PRO A 129 -0.43 10.01 -4.93
N ASN A 130 -0.40 10.62 -6.12
CA ASN A 130 -1.36 10.28 -7.17
C ASN A 130 -0.97 8.92 -7.77
N VAL A 131 -1.97 8.14 -8.15
CA VAL A 131 -1.80 6.75 -8.61
C VAL A 131 -2.44 6.57 -9.96
N LEU A 132 -1.72 5.95 -10.89
CA LEU A 132 -2.25 5.35 -12.11
C LEU A 132 -2.53 3.88 -11.85
N PHE A 133 -3.75 3.43 -12.13
CA PHE A 133 -4.14 2.03 -12.03
C PHE A 133 -4.21 1.41 -13.42
N PHE A 134 -3.93 0.12 -13.48
CA PHE A 134 -3.91 -0.67 -14.70
C PHE A 134 -4.84 -1.87 -14.55
N ASP A 135 -5.46 -2.30 -15.65
CA ASP A 135 -6.46 -3.39 -15.65
C ASP A 135 -5.91 -4.74 -15.19
N ASP A 136 -4.59 -4.92 -15.24
CA ASP A 136 -3.94 -6.12 -14.74
C ASP A 136 -3.87 -6.16 -13.20
N GLY A 137 -4.18 -5.06 -12.50
CA GLY A 137 -4.04 -4.91 -11.05
C GLY A 137 -2.72 -4.25 -10.62
N SER A 138 -1.86 -3.88 -11.58
CA SER A 138 -0.68 -3.07 -11.30
C SER A 138 -1.07 -1.62 -10.98
N PHE A 139 -0.17 -0.91 -10.31
CA PHE A 139 -0.31 0.52 -10.09
C PHE A 139 1.04 1.25 -10.15
N GLU A 140 1.00 2.54 -10.48
CA GLU A 140 2.17 3.39 -10.65
C GLU A 140 1.99 4.74 -9.95
N PHE A 141 3.00 5.17 -9.21
CA PHE A 141 3.15 6.55 -8.76
C PHE A 141 3.97 7.28 -9.81
N ARG A 142 3.41 8.32 -10.41
CA ARG A 142 4.07 9.11 -11.45
C ARG A 142 4.16 10.56 -11.04
N GLU A 143 5.37 11.10 -11.08
CA GLU A 143 5.64 12.53 -10.90
C GLU A 143 6.36 13.09 -12.12
N THR A 144 5.99 14.32 -12.48
CA THR A 144 6.70 15.14 -13.46
C THR A 144 7.60 16.13 -12.72
N ILE A 145 8.82 16.34 -13.22
CA ILE A 145 9.89 17.06 -12.51
C ILE A 145 9.51 18.49 -12.11
N ALA A 146 8.59 19.13 -12.84
CA ALA A 146 8.13 20.49 -12.55
C ALA A 146 7.38 20.64 -11.21
N PHE A 147 7.04 19.54 -10.52
CA PHE A 147 6.15 19.54 -9.35
C PHE A 147 6.84 19.07 -8.06
N SER A 148 8.07 19.53 -7.81
CA SER A 148 8.85 19.37 -6.56
C SER A 148 9.38 17.98 -6.22
N ASP A 149 8.94 16.94 -6.95
CA ASP A 149 9.32 15.54 -6.73
C ASP A 149 9.06 15.01 -5.32
N SER A 150 8.05 15.56 -4.66
CA SER A 150 7.73 15.30 -3.25
C SER A 150 7.48 13.82 -2.96
N VAL A 151 6.82 13.09 -3.86
CA VAL A 151 6.49 11.68 -3.70
C VAL A 151 7.74 10.83 -3.85
N MET A 152 8.56 11.10 -4.87
CA MET A 152 9.81 10.38 -5.10
C MET A 152 10.79 10.60 -3.94
N ARG A 153 10.97 11.86 -3.48
CA ARG A 153 11.81 12.17 -2.31
C ARG A 153 11.28 11.49 -1.06
N GLY A 154 9.96 11.53 -0.86
CA GLY A 154 9.31 10.89 0.28
C GLY A 154 9.57 9.39 0.29
N ILE A 155 9.34 8.70 -0.83
CA ILE A 155 9.50 7.25 -0.92
C ILE A 155 10.97 6.83 -0.81
N LEU A 156 11.90 7.55 -1.46
CA LEU A 156 13.32 7.29 -1.29
C LEU A 156 13.79 7.58 0.14
N GLY A 157 13.28 8.63 0.77
CA GLY A 157 13.51 8.92 2.18
C GLY A 157 13.03 7.79 3.10
N LEU A 158 11.89 7.16 2.79
CA LEU A 158 11.42 5.96 3.48
C LEU A 158 12.41 4.80 3.27
N LEU A 159 12.73 4.46 2.01
CA LEU A 159 13.61 3.33 1.65
C LEU A 159 15.02 3.47 2.26
N ARG A 160 15.60 4.66 2.25
CA ARG A 160 16.93 4.95 2.83
C ARG A 160 17.04 4.63 4.30
N LYS A 161 15.96 4.79 5.06
CA LYS A 161 15.95 4.43 6.47
C LYS A 161 15.85 2.91 6.70
N ASN A 162 15.75 2.14 5.62
CA ASN A 162 15.65 0.69 5.63
C ASN A 162 14.46 0.17 6.45
N PRO A 163 13.21 0.48 6.02
CA PRO A 163 12.03 0.06 6.75
C PRO A 163 11.86 -1.45 6.61
N ALA A 164 11.41 -2.09 7.69
CA ALA A 164 11.10 -3.52 7.69
C ALA A 164 9.91 -3.85 6.76
N ARG A 165 8.93 -2.94 6.69
CA ARG A 165 7.82 -3.02 5.72
C ARG A 165 7.42 -1.64 5.19
N LEU A 166 6.97 -1.60 3.94
CA LEU A 166 6.18 -0.50 3.40
C LEU A 166 4.71 -0.88 3.44
N GLU A 167 3.88 0.00 4.01
CA GLU A 167 2.43 -0.09 3.93
C GLU A 167 1.94 0.84 2.84
N ILE A 168 1.13 0.32 1.93
CA ILE A 168 0.51 1.07 0.85
C ILE A 168 -1.00 0.87 0.91
N VAL A 169 -1.73 1.96 1.11
CA VAL A 169 -3.20 1.97 1.06
C VAL A 169 -3.61 2.68 -0.21
N LEU A 170 -4.32 2.01 -1.13
CA LEU A 170 -4.93 2.64 -2.29
C LEU A 170 -6.42 2.85 -2.02
N PHE A 171 -6.94 4.03 -2.35
CA PHE A 171 -8.34 4.39 -2.08
C PHE A 171 -9.31 4.06 -3.21
N LYS A 172 -8.78 3.56 -4.33
CA LYS A 172 -9.50 3.16 -5.53
C LYS A 172 -8.63 2.16 -6.30
N GLY A 173 -9.20 1.44 -7.24
CA GLY A 173 -8.51 0.66 -8.26
C GLY A 173 -9.42 -0.44 -8.80
N PRO A 174 -9.00 -1.19 -9.83
CA PRO A 174 -9.68 -2.41 -10.19
C PRO A 174 -9.56 -3.41 -9.03
N GLU A 175 -10.69 -3.83 -8.46
CA GLU A 175 -10.72 -4.86 -7.42
C GLU A 175 -10.13 -6.15 -8.01
N THR A 176 -9.02 -6.60 -7.46
CA THR A 176 -8.36 -7.85 -7.87
C THR A 176 -8.14 -8.74 -6.66
N ARG A 177 -7.66 -9.97 -6.87
CA ARG A 177 -7.20 -10.80 -5.75
C ARG A 177 -5.98 -10.22 -5.01
N ALA A 178 -5.27 -9.29 -5.64
CA ALA A 178 -4.09 -8.63 -5.08
C ALA A 178 -4.42 -7.28 -4.41
N PHE A 179 -5.64 -6.77 -4.63
CA PHE A 179 -6.02 -5.43 -4.23
C PHE A 179 -7.52 -5.33 -3.97
N GLN A 180 -7.86 -4.87 -2.77
CA GLN A 180 -9.19 -4.39 -2.45
C GLN A 180 -9.13 -2.93 -2.02
N SER A 181 -10.03 -2.09 -2.53
CA SER A 181 -10.02 -0.65 -2.21
C SER A 181 -10.11 -0.39 -0.71
N GLY A 182 -9.25 0.51 -0.22
CA GLY A 182 -9.15 0.83 1.21
C GLY A 182 -8.38 -0.21 2.04
N THR A 183 -7.86 -1.28 1.43
CA THR A 183 -7.06 -2.29 2.14
C THR A 183 -5.57 -1.95 2.08
N ALA A 184 -4.88 -2.16 3.20
CA ALA A 184 -3.45 -1.99 3.28
C ALA A 184 -2.70 -3.16 2.62
N MET A 185 -1.88 -2.86 1.62
CA MET A 185 -0.88 -3.80 1.10
C MET A 185 0.41 -3.62 1.90
N GLN A 186 0.96 -4.71 2.45
CA GLN A 186 2.18 -4.68 3.24
C GLN A 186 3.32 -5.35 2.47
N PHE A 187 4.34 -4.57 2.10
CA PHE A 187 5.53 -5.06 1.42
C PHE A 187 6.67 -5.18 2.42
N ARG A 188 6.95 -6.39 2.90
CA ARG A 188 8.15 -6.69 3.69
C ARG A 188 9.38 -6.56 2.81
N LEU A 189 10.31 -5.71 3.20
CA LEU A 189 11.50 -5.44 2.40
C LEU A 189 12.66 -6.32 2.87
N HIS A 190 13.32 -6.96 1.92
CA HIS A 190 14.49 -7.80 2.16
C HIS A 190 15.68 -7.29 1.35
N GLY A 191 16.89 -7.43 1.90
CA GLY A 191 18.13 -7.16 1.17
C GLY A 191 18.26 -5.72 0.63
N LEU A 192 17.50 -4.77 1.17
CA LEU A 192 17.60 -3.37 0.79
C LEU A 192 18.91 -2.80 1.34
N ASP A 193 19.76 -2.32 0.45
CA ASP A 193 21.03 -1.71 0.81
C ASP A 193 20.78 -0.41 1.61
N ARG A 194 21.44 -0.26 2.76
CA ARG A 194 21.33 0.96 3.58
C ARG A 194 21.86 2.18 2.85
N ASN A 195 22.81 1.97 1.94
CA ASN A 195 23.36 3.02 1.13
C ASN A 195 22.63 3.14 -0.21
N LEU A 196 21.39 2.65 -0.35
CA LEU A 196 20.62 2.76 -1.60
C LEU A 196 20.62 4.21 -2.15
N GLY A 197 20.60 5.17 -1.24
CA GLY A 197 20.69 6.60 -1.53
C GLY A 197 22.02 7.08 -2.10
N ASP A 198 23.12 6.43 -1.70
CA ASP A 198 24.50 6.91 -1.88
C ASP A 198 25.27 6.05 -2.90
N ILE A 199 25.11 4.72 -2.82
CA ILE A 199 25.76 3.73 -3.69
C ILE A 199 25.21 3.75 -5.11
N TYR A 200 23.94 4.12 -5.29
CA TYR A 200 23.29 3.96 -6.58
C TYR A 200 23.20 5.22 -7.42
N GLY A 201 23.68 6.37 -6.94
CA GLY A 201 23.51 7.64 -7.66
C GLY A 201 22.06 7.92 -8.05
N PHE A 202 21.08 7.19 -7.50
CA PHE A 202 19.69 7.26 -7.92
C PHE A 202 19.10 8.61 -7.52
N GLU A 203 19.49 9.12 -6.35
CA GLU A 203 19.17 10.50 -6.00
C GLU A 203 19.97 11.53 -6.79
N GLY A 204 21.26 11.30 -7.02
CA GLY A 204 22.03 12.18 -7.89
C GLY A 204 21.39 12.28 -9.28
N LEU A 205 21.05 11.16 -9.90
CA LEU A 205 20.54 11.08 -11.27
C LEU A 205 19.06 11.46 -11.37
N CYS A 206 18.26 11.23 -10.33
CA CYS A 206 16.90 11.72 -10.29
C CYS A 206 16.78 13.18 -9.93
N PHE A 207 17.52 13.67 -8.93
CA PHE A 207 17.36 15.00 -8.37
C PHE A 207 18.52 15.93 -8.69
N HIS A 208 19.30 15.69 -9.76
CA HIS A 208 20.41 16.56 -10.16
C HIS A 208 19.94 18.02 -10.12
N THR A 209 20.42 18.74 -9.10
CA THR A 209 20.15 20.16 -8.89
C THR A 209 21.06 20.93 -9.82
N GLY A 210 20.69 20.98 -11.10
CA GLY A 210 21.37 21.77 -12.14
C GLY A 210 22.82 21.35 -12.43
N PRO A 211 23.45 22.03 -13.43
CA PRO A 211 24.89 22.29 -13.37
C PRO A 211 25.25 23.22 -12.21
#